data_AF-A0A8I1DT96-F1
#
_entry.id   AF-A0A8I1DT96-F1
#
_cell.length_a   1.000
_cell.length_b   1.000
_cell.length_c   1.000
_cell.angle_alpha   90.00
_cell.angle_beta   90.00
_cell.angle_gamma   90.00
#
_symmetry.space_group_name_H-M   'P 1'
#
loop_
_entity.id
_entity.type
_entity.pdbx_description
1 polymer ?
#
loop_
_entity_poly.entity_id
_entity_poly.type
_entity_poly.pdbx_seq_one_letter_code
_entity_poly.pdbx_strand_id
1 'polypeptide(L)'
;AIIDSGKFPWAEHKARFKRLNEPDVSYHGVVYTEAFGPAAYIGRARVVPLRNTGAAISPFNSFQILQGIETLALRVDRIVEN
;
A
#
# COMPACT_ATOMS: atom_id res chain seq x y z
N ALA A 1 -4.21 -8.97 2.57
CA ALA A 1 -4.30 -7.69 1.85
C ALA A 1 -3.46 -6.64 2.57
N ILE A 2 -2.88 -5.68 1.84
CA ILE A 2 -2.28 -4.47 2.42
C ILE A 2 -3.41 -3.45 2.55
N ILE A 3 -3.61 -2.91 3.75
CA ILE A 3 -4.68 -1.94 4.03
C ILE A 3 -4.00 -0.67 4.55
N ASP A 4 -4.15 0.43 3.81
CA ASP A 4 -3.67 1.75 4.20
C ASP A 4 -4.79 2.77 3.97
N SER A 5 -5.30 3.37 5.05
CA SER A 5 -6.33 4.41 4.98
C SER A 5 -5.75 5.82 4.99
N GLY A 6 -4.43 5.96 5.22
CA GLY A 6 -3.77 7.25 5.45
C GLY A 6 -4.18 7.96 6.74
N LYS A 7 -5.03 7.35 7.58
CA LYS A 7 -5.58 7.98 8.81
C LYS A 7 -4.85 7.57 10.08
N PHE A 8 -4.06 6.50 10.06
CA PHE A 8 -3.37 6.03 11.25
C PHE A 8 -2.15 6.93 11.56
N PRO A 9 -1.99 7.45 12.80
CA PRO A 9 -0.92 8.40 13.13
C PRO A 9 0.42 7.68 13.37
N TRP A 10 1.05 7.20 12.30
CA TRP A 10 2.31 6.43 12.38
C TRP A 10 3.44 7.15 13.14
N ALA A 11 3.48 8.49 13.06
CA ALA A 11 4.49 9.34 13.68
C ALA A 11 4.34 9.51 15.19
N GLU A 12 3.14 9.30 15.74
CA GLU A 12 2.88 9.35 17.19
C GLU A 12 3.32 8.05 17.89
N HIS A 13 3.55 6.99 17.12
CA HIS A 13 3.86 5.65 17.62
C HIS A 13 5.28 5.19 17.24
N LYS A 14 6.26 6.09 17.31
CA LYS A 14 7.65 5.86 16.83
C LYS A 14 8.29 4.61 17.41
N ALA A 15 8.14 4.38 18.71
CA ALA A 15 8.72 3.22 19.40
C ALA A 15 8.20 1.87 18.85
N ARG A 16 6.93 1.83 18.41
CA ARG A 16 6.28 0.64 17.86
C ARG A 16 6.56 0.47 16.36
N PHE A 17 6.72 1.57 15.62
CA PHE A 17 6.87 1.56 14.16
C PHE A 17 8.20 2.18 13.70
N LYS A 18 9.31 1.71 14.27
CA LYS A 18 10.66 2.21 13.97
C LYS A 18 10.97 2.26 12.47
N ARG A 19 10.59 1.22 11.71
CA ARG A 19 10.86 1.14 10.25
C ARG A 19 10.18 2.23 9.41
N LEU A 20 9.23 2.97 9.97
CA LEU A 20 8.58 4.11 9.32
C LEU A 20 9.08 5.47 9.87
N ASN A 21 9.77 5.45 11.01
CA ASN A 21 10.10 6.63 11.81
C ASN A 21 11.61 6.84 12.00
N GLU A 22 12.44 5.92 11.53
CA GLU A 22 13.91 5.98 11.57
C GLU A 22 14.47 5.94 10.14
N PRO A 23 15.66 6.53 9.90
CA PRO A 23 16.28 6.55 8.58
C PRO A 23 16.49 5.15 8.00
N ASP A 24 15.96 4.90 6.81
CA ASP A 24 16.14 3.64 6.09
C ASP A 24 17.39 3.69 5.19
N VAL A 25 18.45 3.00 5.62
CA VAL A 25 19.73 2.92 4.88
C VAL A 25 19.57 2.29 3.49
N SER A 26 18.52 1.49 3.26
CA SER A 26 18.26 0.85 1.96
C SER A 26 17.56 1.77 0.96
N TYR A 27 17.21 2.98 1.39
CA TYR A 27 16.49 3.98 0.61
C TYR A 27 16.95 5.40 0.95
N HIS A 28 18.25 5.64 0.85
CA HIS A 28 18.89 6.97 0.97
C HIS A 28 18.64 7.67 2.32
N GLY A 29 18.45 6.91 3.41
CA GLY A 29 18.20 7.47 4.75
C GLY A 29 16.81 8.06 4.91
N VAL A 30 15.84 7.72 4.05
CA VAL A 30 14.49 8.27 4.13
C VAL A 30 13.84 7.92 5.47
N VAL A 31 13.12 8.89 6.05
CA VAL A 31 12.15 8.64 7.12
C VAL A 31 10.76 8.69 6.49
N TYR A 32 10.08 7.54 6.40
CA TYR A 32 8.86 7.42 5.60
C TYR A 32 7.71 8.30 6.08
N THR A 33 7.56 8.47 7.39
CA THR A 33 6.56 9.36 7.98
C THR A 33 6.78 10.83 7.65
N GLU A 34 8.03 11.25 7.43
CA GLU A 34 8.38 12.61 7.05
C GLU A 34 8.25 12.81 5.53
N ALA A 35 8.77 11.88 4.73
CA ALA A 35 8.81 12.00 3.28
C ALA A 35 7.44 11.75 2.60
N PHE A 36 6.64 10.84 3.15
CA PHE A 36 5.37 10.42 2.54
C PHE A 36 4.13 10.78 3.37
N GLY A 37 4.30 11.31 4.59
CA GLY A 37 3.18 11.73 5.45
C GLY A 37 2.13 10.64 5.64
N PRO A 38 0.84 10.90 5.32
CA PRO A 38 -0.23 9.90 5.36
C PRO A 38 0.05 8.61 4.57
N ALA A 39 0.86 8.68 3.50
CA ALA A 39 1.18 7.54 2.64
C ALA A 39 2.44 6.77 3.08
N ALA A 40 2.95 6.98 4.29
CA ALA A 40 4.18 6.35 4.78
C ALA A 40 4.17 4.82 4.68
N TYR A 41 3.05 4.17 5.01
CA TYR A 41 2.97 2.72 5.01
C TYR A 41 2.96 2.15 3.59
N ILE A 42 2.07 2.63 2.70
CA ILE A 42 2.06 2.17 1.30
C ILE A 42 3.32 2.55 0.53
N GLY A 43 3.91 3.72 0.82
CA GLY A 43 5.18 4.17 0.26
C GLY A 43 6.29 3.18 0.57
N ARG A 44 6.48 2.85 1.86
CA ARG A 44 7.45 1.84 2.29
C ARG A 44 7.16 0.46 1.69
N ALA A 45 5.90 0.03 1.65
CA ALA A 45 5.51 -1.27 1.10
C ALA A 45 5.91 -1.42 -0.39
N ARG A 46 5.88 -0.33 -1.15
CA ARG A 46 6.33 -0.28 -2.54
C ARG A 46 7.85 -0.29 -2.67
N VAL A 47 8.57 0.55 -1.90
CA VAL A 47 10.00 0.76 -2.14
C VAL A 47 10.91 -0.29 -1.50
N VAL A 48 10.43 -1.02 -0.47
CA VAL A 48 11.22 -2.08 0.18
C VAL A 48 10.65 -3.48 -0.07
N PRO A 49 9.48 -3.91 0.48
CA PRO A 49 8.98 -5.26 0.24
C PRO A 49 8.80 -5.61 -1.23
N LEU A 50 8.06 -4.81 -2.01
CA LEU A 50 7.82 -5.12 -3.43
C LEU A 50 9.15 -5.20 -4.23
N ARG A 51 10.07 -4.25 -3.99
CA ARG A 51 11.40 -4.26 -4.61
C ARG A 51 12.19 -5.53 -4.28
N ASN A 52 12.15 -5.96 -3.00
CA ASN A 52 13.00 -7.04 -2.52
C ASN A 52 12.40 -8.44 -2.77
N THR A 53 11.07 -8.59 -2.75
CA THR A 53 10.40 -9.90 -2.90
C THR A 53 9.85 -10.14 -4.30
N GLY A 54 9.73 -9.10 -5.13
CA GLY A 54 9.36 -9.23 -6.54
C GLY A 54 7.90 -9.60 -6.78
N ALA A 55 6.99 -9.41 -5.82
CA ALA A 55 5.56 -9.68 -5.95
C ALA A 55 4.84 -8.64 -6.85
N ALA A 56 5.39 -8.38 -8.04
CA ALA A 56 4.87 -7.46 -9.04
C ALA A 56 3.70 -8.09 -9.81
N ILE A 57 2.64 -7.32 -10.00
CA ILE A 57 1.49 -7.74 -10.81
C ILE A 57 1.80 -7.61 -12.30
N SER A 58 1.39 -8.60 -13.10
CA SER A 58 1.46 -8.51 -14.57
C SER A 58 0.62 -7.32 -15.08
N PRO A 59 1.12 -6.53 -16.05
CA PRO A 59 0.32 -5.49 -16.70
C PRO A 59 -0.96 -6.04 -17.34
N PHE A 60 -0.91 -7.24 -17.92
CA PHE A 60 -2.07 -7.89 -18.51
C PHE A 60 -3.12 -8.27 -17.45
N ASN A 61 -2.68 -8.80 -16.30
CA ASN A 61 -3.60 -9.09 -15.19
C ASN A 61 -4.20 -7.80 -14.62
N SER A 62 -3.43 -6.72 -14.57
CA SER A 62 -3.93 -5.41 -14.15
C SER A 62 -5.03 -4.91 -15.10
N PHE A 63 -4.84 -5.05 -16.42
CA PHE A 63 -5.86 -4.73 -17.42
C PHE A 63 -7.13 -5.57 -17.22
N GLN A 64 -7.00 -6.89 -17.05
CA GLN A 64 -8.14 -7.78 -16.79
C GLN A 64 -8.91 -7.39 -15.52
N ILE A 65 -8.21 -7.01 -14.44
CA ILE A 65 -8.84 -6.52 -13.21
C ILE A 65 -9.58 -5.20 -13.47
N LEU A 66 -9.00 -4.27 -14.23
CA LEU A 66 -9.65 -3.01 -14.59
C LEU A 66 -10.96 -3.26 -15.35
N GLN A 67 -10.97 -4.18 -16.31
CA GLN A 67 -12.20 -4.60 -17.00
C GLN A 67 -13.26 -5.16 -16.02
N GLY A 68 -12.83 -5.89 -14.99
CA GLY A 68 -13.73 -6.35 -13.94
C GLY A 68 -14.29 -5.20 -13.08
N ILE A 69 -13.47 -4.20 -12.73
CA ILE A 69 -13.87 -3.07 -11.87
C ILE A 69 -15.01 -2.25 -12.50
N GLU A 70 -15.06 -2.13 -13.82
CA GLU A 70 -16.10 -1.39 -14.56
C GLU A 70 -17.53 -1.84 -14.22
N THR A 71 -17.72 -3.11 -13.87
CA THR A 71 -19.04 -3.68 -13.53
C THR A 71 -19.14 -4.14 -12.08
N LEU A 72 -18.18 -3.76 -11.22
CA LEU A 72 -18.11 -4.26 -9.85
C LEU A 72 -19.37 -3.98 -9.04
N ALA A 73 -19.89 -2.75 -9.06
CA ALA A 73 -21.08 -2.38 -8.29
C ALA A 73 -22.30 -3.25 -8.67
N LEU A 74 -22.60 -3.34 -9.97
CA LEU A 74 -23.72 -4.15 -10.48
C LEU A 74 -23.60 -5.63 -10.09
N ARG A 75 -22.37 -6.18 -10.17
CA ARG A 75 -22.11 -7.58 -9.79
C ARG A 75 -22.26 -7.79 -8.29
N VAL A 76 -21.74 -6.87 -7.46
CA VAL A 76 -21.83 -6.99 -6.00
C VAL A 76 -23.29 -6.90 -5.56
N ASP A 77 -24.07 -5.95 -6.09
CA ASP A 77 -25.50 -5.82 -5.77
C ASP A 77 -26.24 -7.13 -6.06
N ARG A 78 -26.08 -7.68 -7.27
CA ARG A 78 -26.71 -8.96 -7.64
C ARG A 78 -26.20 -10.15 -6.80
N ILE A 79 -24.91 -10.19 -6.47
CA ILE A 79 -24.34 -11.28 -5.64
C ILE A 79 -24.91 -11.23 -4.23
N VAL A 80 -25.15 -10.04 -3.68
CA VAL A 80 -25.71 -9.86 -2.33
C VAL A 80 -27.22 -10.14 -2.30
N GLU A 81 -27.94 -9.85 -3.38
CA GLU A 81 -29.38 -10.13 -3.52
C GLU A 81 -29.72 -11.63 -3.64
N ASN A 82 -28.84 -12.44 -4.24
CA ASN A 82 -29.05 -13.88 -4.48
C ASN A 82 -28.89 -14.72 -3.20
#